data_AF-A0A3D4PCS9-F1
#
_entry.id   AF-A0A3D4PCS9-F1
#
_cell.length_a   1.000
_cell.length_b   1.000
_cell.length_c   1.000
_cell.angle_alpha   90.00
_cell.angle_beta   90.00
_cell.angle_gamma   90.00
#
_symmetry.space_group_name_H-M   'P 1'
#
loop_
_entity.id
_entity.type
_entity.pdbx_description
1 polymer ?
#
loop_
_entity_poly.entity_id
_entity_poly.type
_entity_poly.pdbx_seq_one_letter_code
_entity_poly.pdbx_strand_id
1 'polypeptide(L)'
;MKKTSHQKFESDESGSLRIELTESPVDHNELMNSVQDHSCGASVLFLGTVREFTNGKQTNSLTYEAYHEMAINEIHKLIEQARQQWNVKHVGIIHRLGPLALGESAVAIAVSSP
;
A
#
# COMPACT_ATOMS: atom_id res chain seq x y z
N MET A 1 -16.19 -8.09 18.12
CA MET A 1 -15.11 -7.16 18.49
C MET A 1 -14.46 -6.67 17.20
N LYS A 2 -14.69 -5.41 16.82
CA LYS A 2 -14.06 -4.80 15.63
C LYS A 2 -12.64 -4.38 16.04
N LYS A 3 -11.61 -5.07 15.55
CA LYS A 3 -10.23 -4.58 15.70
C LYS A 3 -10.06 -3.36 14.80
N THR A 4 -9.59 -2.29 15.40
CA THR A 4 -9.47 -0.95 14.86
C THR A 4 -8.47 -0.93 13.69
N SER A 5 -8.93 -0.56 12.49
CA SER A 5 -8.04 -0.15 11.41
C SER A 5 -7.37 1.15 11.83
N HIS A 6 -6.05 1.14 11.96
CA HIS A 6 -5.26 2.35 12.20
C HIS A 6 -4.96 2.98 10.84
N GLN A 7 -5.97 3.61 10.25
CA GLN A 7 -5.78 4.49 9.10
C GLN A 7 -5.09 5.77 9.56
N LYS A 8 -3.90 6.04 9.00
CA LYS A 8 -3.24 7.33 9.14
C LYS A 8 -3.33 8.05 7.81
N PHE A 9 -4.18 9.06 7.76
CA PHE A 9 -4.25 10.03 6.67
C PHE A 9 -3.47 11.26 7.10
N GLU A 10 -2.39 11.56 6.37
CA GLU A 10 -1.60 12.76 6.58
C GLU A 10 -1.64 13.55 5.26
N SER A 11 -1.91 14.85 5.35
CA SER A 11 -1.91 15.74 4.18
C SER A 11 -1.13 17.00 4.53
N ASP A 12 -0.10 17.31 3.75
CA ASP A 12 0.71 18.52 3.85
C ASP A 12 0.79 19.22 2.49
N GLU A 13 1.59 20.31 2.38
CA GLU A 13 1.85 20.99 1.10
C GLU A 13 2.48 20.06 0.04
N SER A 14 3.02 18.91 0.45
CA SER A 14 3.69 17.91 -0.40
C SER A 14 2.72 16.92 -1.05
N GLY A 15 1.43 16.90 -0.68
CA GLY A 15 0.40 16.00 -1.20
C GLY A 15 -0.20 15.06 -0.14
N SER A 16 -1.18 14.24 -0.52
CA SER A 16 -1.82 13.28 0.38
C SER A 16 -0.94 12.05 0.60
N LEU A 17 -0.88 11.61 1.85
CA LEU A 17 -0.25 10.36 2.28
C LEU A 17 -1.28 9.50 3.02
N ARG A 18 -1.48 8.27 2.53
CA ARG A 18 -2.28 7.24 3.21
C ARG A 18 -1.43 6.00 3.40
N ILE A 19 -1.34 5.51 4.64
CA ILE A 19 -0.72 4.22 4.95
C ILE A 19 -1.72 3.40 5.78
N GLU A 20 -1.96 2.15 5.37
CA GLU A 20 -2.88 1.25 6.06
C GLU A 20 -2.30 -0.17 6.14
N LEU A 21 -2.31 -0.74 7.34
CA LEU A 21 -2.15 -2.18 7.58
C LEU A 21 -3.51 -2.72 8.00
N THR A 22 -4.05 -3.69 7.26
CA THR A 22 -5.43 -4.16 7.44
C THR A 22 -5.53 -5.68 7.35
N GLU A 23 -6.49 -6.28 8.03
CA GLU A 23 -6.82 -7.71 7.84
C GLU A 23 -7.89 -7.90 6.72
N SER A 24 -8.47 -6.80 6.22
CA SER A 24 -9.54 -6.81 5.22
C SER A 24 -8.98 -6.89 3.79
N PRO A 25 -9.78 -7.36 2.81
CA PRO A 25 -9.41 -7.30 1.39
C PRO A 25 -9.05 -5.88 0.95
N VAL A 26 -8.07 -5.78 0.05
CA VAL A 26 -7.56 -4.50 -0.46
C VAL A 26 -8.51 -3.93 -1.52
N ASP A 27 -9.08 -2.75 -1.26
CA ASP A 27 -9.79 -1.96 -2.27
C ASP A 27 -8.79 -1.04 -3.00
N HIS A 28 -8.27 -1.53 -4.12
CA HIS A 28 -7.32 -0.78 -4.91
C HIS A 28 -7.94 0.37 -5.72
N ASN A 29 -9.26 0.34 -5.96
CA ASN A 29 -9.95 1.45 -6.64
C ASN A 29 -10.07 2.65 -5.69
N GLU A 30 -10.46 2.39 -4.45
CA GLU A 30 -10.46 3.42 -3.39
C GLU A 30 -9.07 4.02 -3.21
N LEU A 31 -8.03 3.17 -3.17
CA LEU A 31 -6.65 3.62 -3.06
C LEU A 31 -6.21 4.48 -4.26
N MET A 32 -6.54 4.06 -5.48
CA MET A 32 -6.21 4.81 -6.70
C MET A 32 -6.89 6.18 -6.72
N ASN A 33 -8.16 6.26 -6.28
CA ASN A 33 -8.87 7.53 -6.17
C ASN A 33 -8.22 8.48 -5.14
N SER A 34 -7.65 7.94 -4.07
CA SER A 34 -7.02 8.75 -3.01
C SER A 34 -5.75 9.51 -3.43
N VAL A 35 -5.18 9.15 -4.60
CA VAL A 35 -4.00 9.82 -5.17
C VAL A 35 -4.32 10.67 -6.42
N GLN A 36 -5.59 10.79 -6.80
CA GLN A 36 -5.97 11.64 -7.93
C GLN A 36 -5.89 13.13 -7.58
N ASP A 37 -5.25 13.92 -8.44
CA ASP A 37 -5.11 15.36 -8.31
C ASP A 37 -4.98 15.99 -9.71
N HIS A 38 -5.66 17.10 -9.98
CA HIS A 38 -5.64 17.80 -11.27
C HIS A 38 -4.27 18.35 -11.67
N SER A 39 -3.36 18.52 -10.71
CA SER A 39 -1.97 18.91 -10.93
C SER A 39 -1.05 17.74 -11.21
N CYS A 40 -1.54 16.50 -11.18
CA CYS A 40 -0.78 15.30 -11.52
C CYS A 40 -1.16 14.77 -12.91
N GLY A 41 -0.21 14.71 -13.84
CA GLY A 41 -0.41 14.16 -15.18
C GLY A 41 -0.49 12.63 -15.23
N ALA A 42 0.02 11.94 -14.20
CA ALA A 42 0.00 10.48 -14.16
C ALA A 42 -0.25 9.92 -12.75
N SER A 43 -0.79 8.71 -12.71
CA SER A 43 -0.90 7.90 -11.50
C SER A 43 -0.56 6.46 -11.83
N VAL A 44 0.15 5.78 -10.94
CA VAL A 44 0.58 4.39 -11.09
C VAL A 44 0.09 3.58 -9.91
N LEU A 45 -0.48 2.41 -10.20
CA LEU A 45 -0.88 1.42 -9.22
C LEU A 45 0.00 0.17 -9.35
N PHE A 46 0.59 -0.24 -8.25
CA PHE A 46 1.25 -1.53 -8.11
C PHE A 46 0.40 -2.45 -7.21
N LEU A 47 0.17 -3.68 -7.66
CA LEU A 47 -0.50 -4.72 -6.89
C LEU A 47 0.43 -5.92 -6.72
N GLY A 48 0.74 -6.25 -5.47
CA GLY A 48 1.44 -7.47 -5.12
C GLY A 48 0.43 -8.57 -4.78
N THR A 49 0.28 -9.55 -5.68
CA THR A 49 -0.68 -10.65 -5.51
C THR A 49 -0.01 -11.97 -5.13
N VAL A 50 -0.73 -12.83 -4.41
CA VAL A 50 -0.25 -14.19 -4.10
C VAL A 50 -0.17 -15.01 -5.39
N ARG A 51 1.05 -15.42 -5.77
CA ARG A 51 1.30 -16.30 -6.93
C ARG A 51 1.33 -17.76 -6.53
N GLU A 52 1.01 -18.63 -7.48
CA GLU A 52 0.97 -20.08 -7.26
C GLU A 52 2.35 -20.72 -7.12
N PHE A 53 3.36 -20.22 -7.85
CA PHE A 53 4.70 -20.82 -7.82
C PHE A 53 5.76 -19.82 -7.39
N THR A 54 6.62 -20.24 -6.46
CA THR A 54 7.79 -19.49 -6.02
C THR A 54 8.99 -20.43 -5.95
N ASN A 55 10.03 -20.16 -6.75
CA ASN A 55 11.27 -20.95 -6.78
C ASN A 55 11.03 -22.46 -6.91
N GLY A 56 10.10 -22.85 -7.79
CA GLY A 56 9.73 -24.25 -8.03
C GLY A 56 8.85 -24.90 -6.96
N LYS A 57 8.46 -24.17 -5.91
CA LYS A 57 7.52 -24.63 -4.88
C LYS A 57 6.12 -24.09 -5.16
N GLN A 58 5.12 -24.95 -5.05
CA GLN A 58 3.72 -24.55 -5.13
C GLN A 58 3.27 -23.95 -3.79
N THR A 59 2.62 -22.80 -3.85
CA THR A 59 2.06 -22.06 -2.73
C THR A 59 0.55 -22.24 -2.74
N ASN A 60 -0.01 -22.69 -1.62
CA ASN A 60 -1.47 -22.79 -1.46
C ASN A 60 -2.06 -21.47 -0.92
N SER A 61 -1.34 -20.83 -0.01
CA SER A 61 -1.70 -19.55 0.61
C SER A 61 -0.46 -18.87 1.17
N LEU A 62 -0.56 -17.58 1.46
CA LEU A 62 0.44 -16.82 2.21
C LEU A 62 -0.21 -16.19 3.44
N THR A 63 0.53 -16.11 4.55
CA THR A 63 0.10 -15.38 5.74
C THR A 63 1.11 -14.28 6.01
N TYR A 64 0.63 -13.04 6.15
CA TYR A 64 1.47 -11.89 6.48
C TYR A 64 1.22 -11.45 7.91
N GLU A 65 2.30 -11.20 8.65
CA GLU A 65 2.28 -10.67 10.00
C GLU A 65 3.21 -9.47 10.08
N ALA A 66 2.87 -8.49 10.92
CA ALA A 66 3.68 -7.30 11.09
C ALA A 66 3.60 -6.76 12.51
N TYR A 67 4.75 -6.33 13.03
CA TYR A 67 4.77 -5.40 14.15
C TYR A 67 4.40 -4.02 13.62
N HIS A 68 3.16 -3.60 13.87
CA HIS A 68 2.51 -2.51 13.13
C HIS A 68 3.27 -1.19 13.20
N GLU A 69 3.67 -0.76 14.39
CA GLU A 69 4.36 0.53 14.58
C GLU A 69 5.68 0.58 13.82
N MET A 70 6.49 -0.48 13.90
CA MET A 70 7.74 -0.57 13.15
C MET A 70 7.50 -0.58 11.64
N ALA A 71 6.51 -1.34 11.16
CA ALA A 71 6.19 -1.42 9.74
C ALA A 71 5.76 -0.06 9.18
N ILE A 72 4.89 0.67 9.89
CA ILE A 72 4.50 2.04 9.50
C ILE A 72 5.71 2.98 9.45
N ASN A 73 6.59 2.92 10.46
CA ASN A 73 7.80 3.76 10.51
C ASN A 73 8.76 3.47 9.35
N GLU A 74 8.96 2.20 8.98
CA GLU A 74 9.80 1.85 7.82
C GLU A 74 9.14 2.27 6.50
N ILE A 75 7.81 2.14 6.36
CA ILE A 75 7.09 2.62 5.18
C ILE A 75 7.26 4.14 5.02
N HIS A 76 7.14 4.92 6.10
CA HIS A 76 7.41 6.36 6.06
C HIS A 76 8.83 6.66 5.54
N LYS A 77 9.86 5.96 6.04
CA LYS A 77 11.23 6.16 5.57
C LYS A 77 11.38 5.90 4.07
N LEU A 78 10.73 4.86 3.54
CA LEU A 78 10.76 4.54 2.11
C LEU A 78 10.06 5.62 1.28
N ILE A 79 8.95 6.17 1.76
CA ILE A 79 8.25 7.28 1.09
C ILE A 79 9.13 8.52 1.04
N GLU A 80 9.78 8.88 2.15
CA GLU A 80 10.69 10.02 2.19
C GLU A 80 11.87 9.83 1.22
N GLN A 81 12.45 8.64 1.15
CA GLN A 81 13.48 8.31 0.16
C GLN A 81 12.95 8.44 -1.28
N ALA A 82 11.74 7.96 -1.54
CA ALA A 82 11.14 8.06 -2.87
C ALA A 82 10.88 9.53 -3.27
N ARG A 83 10.39 10.37 -2.35
CA ARG A 83 10.17 11.81 -2.58
C ARG A 83 11.48 12.59 -2.77
N GLN A 84 12.57 12.14 -2.17
CA GLN A 84 13.90 12.72 -2.42
C GLN A 84 14.43 12.38 -3.82
N GLN A 85 14.06 11.22 -4.36
CA GLN A 85 14.57 10.75 -5.65
C GLN A 85 13.67 11.12 -6.84
N TRP A 86 12.35 11.23 -6.62
CA TRP A 86 11.35 11.48 -7.65
C TRP A 86 10.31 12.50 -7.20
N ASN A 87 9.70 13.21 -8.16
CA ASN A 87 8.66 14.20 -7.91
C ASN A 87 7.28 13.57 -7.59
N VAL A 88 7.23 12.67 -6.62
CA VAL A 88 6.00 11.99 -6.20
C VAL A 88 5.23 12.90 -5.26
N LYS A 89 4.00 13.25 -5.64
CA LYS A 89 3.15 14.14 -4.86
C LYS A 89 2.30 13.33 -3.86
N HIS A 90 1.39 12.51 -4.38
CA HIS A 90 0.50 11.71 -3.55
C HIS A 90 0.98 10.26 -3.46
N VAL A 91 0.81 9.66 -2.28
CA VAL A 91 1.17 8.26 -2.01
C VAL A 91 0.08 7.59 -1.19
N GLY A 92 -0.40 6.44 -1.66
CA GLY A 92 -1.30 5.55 -0.95
C GLY A 92 -0.71 4.15 -0.86
N ILE A 93 -0.65 3.58 0.34
CA ILE A 93 -0.14 2.22 0.58
C ILE A 93 -1.13 1.48 1.47
N ILE A 94 -1.58 0.31 1.01
CA ILE A 94 -2.35 -0.65 1.81
C ILE A 94 -1.60 -1.98 1.80
N HIS A 95 -1.30 -2.52 2.97
CA HIS A 95 -0.79 -3.88 3.10
C HIS A 95 -1.77 -4.73 3.91
N ARG A 96 -2.21 -5.84 3.31
CA ARG A 96 -3.06 -6.83 3.96
C ARG A 96 -2.24 -7.78 4.81
N LEU A 97 -2.71 -8.01 6.02
CA LEU A 97 -2.19 -8.95 7.00
C LEU A 97 -3.16 -10.12 7.17
N GLY A 98 -2.69 -11.18 7.81
CA GLY A 98 -3.42 -12.42 7.97
C GLY A 98 -3.28 -13.33 6.74
N PRO A 99 -4.14 -14.35 6.61
CA PRO A 99 -4.07 -15.33 5.53
C PRO A 99 -4.65 -14.77 4.22
N LEU A 100 -3.99 -15.10 3.12
CA LEU A 100 -4.40 -14.79 1.75
C LEU A 100 -4.34 -16.02 0.85
N ALA A 101 -5.36 -16.17 0.02
CA ALA A 101 -5.46 -17.15 -1.04
C ALA A 101 -4.73 -16.69 -2.32
N LEU A 102 -4.56 -17.63 -3.25
CA LEU A 102 -4.02 -17.36 -4.58
C LEU A 102 -4.80 -16.25 -5.30
N GLY A 103 -4.07 -15.35 -5.96
CA GLY A 103 -4.63 -14.20 -6.68
C GLY A 103 -5.04 -13.01 -5.80
N GLU A 104 -5.15 -13.17 -4.48
CA GLU A 104 -5.47 -12.05 -3.60
C GLU A 104 -4.30 -11.06 -3.52
N SER A 105 -4.63 -9.77 -3.40
CA SER A 105 -3.65 -8.69 -3.23
C SER A 105 -3.19 -8.61 -1.78
N ALA A 106 -1.90 -8.86 -1.57
CA ALA A 106 -1.21 -8.65 -0.30
C ALA A 106 -0.85 -7.18 -0.08
N VAL A 107 -0.53 -6.46 -1.16
CA VAL A 107 -0.17 -5.04 -1.09
C VAL A 107 -0.70 -4.29 -2.30
N ALA A 108 -1.17 -3.07 -2.09
CA ALA A 108 -1.42 -2.09 -3.12
C ALA A 108 -0.67 -0.80 -2.81
N ILE A 109 0.00 -0.25 -3.83
CA ILE A 109 0.72 1.02 -3.75
C ILE A 109 0.25 1.88 -4.92
N ALA A 110 -0.36 3.03 -4.62
CA ALA A 110 -0.75 4.02 -5.60
C ALA A 110 0.09 5.28 -5.40
N VAL A 111 0.59 5.86 -6.49
CA VAL A 111 1.33 7.12 -6.46
C VAL A 111 0.88 8.02 -7.60
N SER A 112 1.00 9.33 -7.44
CA SER A 112 0.78 10.29 -8.52
C SER A 112 1.83 11.40 -8.55
N SER A 113 2.03 11.96 -9.75
CA SER A 113 3.09 12.93 -10.04
C SER A 113 2.62 13.91 -11.12
N PRO A 114 3.06 15.19 -11.07
CA PRO A 114 2.86 16.20 -12.12
C PRO A 114 3.17 15.75 -13.54
#